data_AF-A0A3Q3JK79-F1
#
_entry.id   AF-A0A3Q3JK79-F1
#
_cell.length_a   1.000
_cell.length_b   1.000
_cell.length_c   1.000
_cell.angle_alpha   90.00
_cell.angle_beta   90.00
_cell.angle_gamma   90.00
#
_symmetry.space_group_name_H-M   'P 1'
#
loop_
_entity.id
_entity.type
_entity.pdbx_description
1 polymer ?
#
loop_
_entity_poly.entity_id
_entity_poly.type
_entity_poly.pdbx_seq_one_letter_code
_entity_poly.pdbx_strand_id
1 'polypeptide(L)'
;MVDDDFTTANSRASTTYPMWCSALRKNGSVMLRGHACKIVDMTTSTNGNHGYVKVHLTGLDIFTKEKFEDFCTSTAKDYQVRSSSAANKLCK
;
A
#
# COMPACT_ATOMS: atom_id res chain seq x y z
N MET A 1 -35.64 -11.11 32.42
CA MET A 1 -35.29 -11.16 30.99
C MET A 1 -34.53 -9.89 30.67
N VAL A 2 -33.21 -10.00 30.52
CA VAL A 2 -32.35 -9.01 29.87
C VAL A 2 -31.52 -9.83 28.91
N ASP A 3 -31.72 -9.56 27.62
CA ASP A 3 -31.04 -10.17 26.49
C ASP A 3 -29.80 -9.31 26.22
N ASP A 4 -28.62 -9.79 26.64
CA ASP A 4 -27.34 -9.14 26.38
C ASP A 4 -26.92 -9.45 24.93
N ASP A 5 -27.35 -8.57 24.01
CA ASP A 5 -26.95 -8.56 22.60
C ASP A 5 -25.45 -8.18 22.47
N PHE A 6 -24.57 -9.18 22.59
CA PHE A 6 -23.16 -9.04 22.21
C PHE A 6 -23.05 -9.01 20.68
N THR A 7 -23.38 -7.85 20.10
CA THR A 7 -23.03 -7.52 18.72
C THR A 7 -21.55 -7.80 18.51
N THR A 8 -21.29 -8.78 17.64
CA THR A 8 -19.95 -9.15 17.21
C THR A 8 -19.30 -7.92 16.60
N ALA A 9 -18.39 -7.28 17.35
CA ALA A 9 -17.67 -6.09 16.93
C ALA A 9 -16.76 -6.43 15.75
N ASN A 10 -17.32 -6.47 14.53
CA ASN A 10 -16.58 -6.47 13.29
C ASN A 10 -15.93 -5.09 13.14
N SER A 11 -14.84 -4.92 13.90
CA SER A 11 -13.98 -3.75 13.86
C SER A 11 -13.56 -3.57 12.41
N ARG A 12 -14.10 -2.53 11.76
CA ARG A 12 -13.64 -2.01 10.47
C ARG A 12 -12.23 -1.43 10.66
N ALA A 13 -11.26 -2.29 10.92
CA ALA A 13 -9.86 -1.95 10.78
C ALA A 13 -9.59 -1.96 9.28
N SER A 14 -9.72 -0.79 8.64
CA SER A 14 -9.16 -0.60 7.30
C SER A 14 -7.68 -0.93 7.41
N THR A 15 -7.30 -2.11 6.94
CA THR A 15 -5.91 -2.60 7.02
C THR A 15 -4.99 -1.80 6.12
N THR A 16 -5.57 -1.02 5.22
CA THR A 16 -4.90 -0.08 4.35
C THR A 16 -5.35 1.35 4.60
N TYR A 17 -4.40 2.27 4.46
CA TYR A 17 -4.63 3.69 4.47
C TYR A 17 -3.96 4.32 3.24
N PRO A 18 -4.59 5.34 2.63
CA PRO A 18 -4.01 6.04 1.50
C PRO A 18 -2.78 6.82 1.97
N MET A 19 -1.67 6.65 1.26
CA MET A 19 -0.42 7.37 1.46
C MET A 19 0.03 8.03 0.17
N TRP A 20 0.84 9.06 0.30
CA TRP A 20 1.41 9.74 -0.85
C TRP A 20 2.58 8.92 -1.36
N CYS A 21 2.77 8.91 -2.68
CA CYS A 21 3.91 8.26 -3.30
C CYS A 21 5.25 8.80 -2.74
N SER A 22 5.30 10.08 -2.33
CA SER A 22 6.47 10.69 -1.69
C SER A 22 6.80 10.15 -0.29
N ALA A 23 5.82 9.58 0.41
CA ALA A 23 6.03 8.96 1.73
C ALA A 23 6.51 7.51 1.62
N LEU A 24 6.44 6.92 0.43
CA LEU A 24 6.91 5.56 0.19
C LEU A 24 8.44 5.50 0.22
N ARG A 25 8.95 4.39 0.76
CA ARG A 25 10.39 4.13 0.90
C ARG A 25 10.70 2.75 0.35
N LYS A 26 11.93 2.55 -0.14
CA LYS A 26 12.44 1.23 -0.53
C LYS A 26 12.26 0.24 0.62
N ASN A 27 11.91 -0.99 0.28
CA ASN A 27 11.55 -2.07 1.19
C ASN A 27 10.25 -1.90 1.97
N GLY A 28 9.47 -0.83 1.74
CA GLY A 28 8.13 -0.68 2.31
C GLY A 28 7.13 -1.69 1.73
N SER A 29 6.10 -2.03 2.50
CA SER A 29 4.99 -2.89 2.05
C SER A 29 3.81 -2.03 1.62
N VAL A 30 3.38 -2.20 0.38
CA VAL A 30 2.31 -1.44 -0.26
C VAL A 30 1.36 -2.40 -0.96
N MET A 31 0.12 -2.00 -1.13
CA MET A 31 -0.79 -2.74 -2.00
C MET A 31 -0.67 -2.22 -3.43
N LEU A 32 -0.21 -3.08 -4.34
CA LEU A 32 -0.25 -2.85 -5.79
C LEU A 32 -1.34 -3.75 -6.36
N ARG A 33 -2.33 -3.19 -7.05
CA ARG A 33 -3.43 -3.94 -7.69
C ARG A 33 -4.14 -4.95 -6.76
N GLY A 34 -4.25 -4.64 -5.47
CA GLY A 34 -4.85 -5.54 -4.46
C GLY A 34 -3.91 -6.62 -3.91
N HIS A 35 -2.65 -6.66 -4.37
CA HIS A 35 -1.61 -7.57 -3.90
C HIS A 35 -0.65 -6.87 -2.94
N ALA A 36 -0.27 -7.56 -1.87
CA ALA A 36 0.70 -7.03 -0.91
C ALA A 36 2.12 -7.19 -1.49
N CYS A 37 2.65 -6.10 -2.05
CA CYS A 37 3.96 -6.08 -2.66
C CYS A 37 4.96 -5.31 -1.78
N LYS A 38 6.20 -5.78 -1.76
CA LYS A 38 7.33 -5.06 -1.20
C LYS A 38 7.98 -4.20 -2.27
N ILE A 39 8.16 -2.92 -2.02
CA ILE A 39 8.87 -2.01 -2.95
C ILE A 39 10.32 -2.45 -3.05
N VAL A 40 10.75 -2.88 -4.22
CA VAL A 40 12.15 -3.25 -4.51
C VAL A 40 12.88 -2.05 -5.11
N ASP A 41 12.23 -1.37 -6.05
CA ASP A 41 12.78 -0.15 -6.65
C ASP A 41 11.70 0.92 -6.85
N MET A 42 12.15 2.18 -6.75
CA MET A 42 11.33 3.37 -6.94
C MET A 42 12.16 4.36 -7.74
N THR A 43 11.72 4.63 -8.96
CA THR A 43 12.38 5.56 -9.87
C THR A 43 11.43 6.71 -10.14
N THR A 44 11.91 7.94 -9.96
CA THR A 44 11.12 9.14 -10.20
C THR A 44 11.60 9.80 -11.49
N SER A 45 10.72 9.90 -12.48
CA SER A 45 10.97 10.54 -13.76
C SER A 45 10.38 11.94 -13.76
N THR A 46 11.26 12.94 -13.80
CA THR A 46 10.89 14.32 -14.09
C THR A 46 10.93 14.50 -15.61
N ASN A 47 9.80 14.41 -16.29
CA ASN A 47 9.74 14.89 -17.68
C ASN A 47 9.94 16.41 -17.65
N GLY A 48 10.80 16.94 -18.52
CA GLY A 48 11.40 18.27 -18.41
C GLY A 48 10.44 19.47 -18.28
N ASN A 49 11.01 20.54 -17.68
CA ASN A 49 10.51 21.90 -17.44
C ASN A 49 9.02 22.08 -17.09
N HIS A 50 8.76 22.03 -15.76
CA HIS A 50 7.52 22.32 -15.06
C HIS A 50 6.31 21.47 -15.46
N GLY A 51 6.34 20.23 -14.99
CA GLY A 51 5.23 19.31 -15.13
C GLY A 51 5.10 18.35 -13.96
N TYR A 52 4.07 17.56 -14.11
CA TYR A 52 3.70 16.47 -13.24
C TYR A 52 4.83 15.42 -13.19
N VAL A 53 5.19 14.94 -11.99
CA VAL A 53 6.24 13.93 -11.81
C VAL A 53 5.66 12.51 -11.97
N LYS A 54 6.34 11.67 -12.75
CA LYS A 54 5.94 10.27 -12.96
C LYS A 54 6.83 9.38 -12.11
N VAL A 55 6.24 8.62 -11.19
CA VAL A 55 6.96 7.63 -10.39
C VAL A 55 6.71 6.26 -10.97
N HIS A 56 7.80 5.56 -11.28
CA HIS A 56 7.81 4.14 -11.58
C HIS A 56 8.09 3.38 -10.29
N LEU A 57 7.17 2.50 -9.92
CA LEU A 57 7.28 1.63 -8.75
C LEU A 57 7.36 0.19 -9.20
N THR A 58 8.41 -0.50 -8.76
CA THR A 58 8.58 -1.94 -8.96
C THR A 58 8.47 -2.63 -7.61
N GLY A 59 7.37 -3.37 -7.43
CA GLY A 59 7.09 -4.18 -6.26
C GLY A 59 7.32 -5.66 -6.52
N LEU A 60 7.69 -6.40 -5.48
CA LEU A 60 7.72 -7.87 -5.48
C LEU A 60 6.63 -8.37 -4.54
N ASP A 61 5.73 -9.22 -5.01
CA ASP A 61 4.72 -9.85 -4.15
C ASP A 61 5.40 -10.67 -3.05
N ILE A 62 4.93 -10.52 -1.81
CA ILE A 62 5.55 -11.20 -0.67
C ILE A 62 5.27 -12.70 -0.62
N PHE A 63 4.15 -13.13 -1.22
CA PHE A 63 3.66 -14.50 -1.25
C PHE A 63 4.09 -15.23 -2.54
N THR A 64 3.82 -14.66 -3.71
CA THR A 64 4.10 -15.30 -5.01
C THR A 64 5.50 -15.00 -5.53
N LYS A 65 6.19 -13.99 -4.97
CA LYS A 65 7.48 -13.49 -5.47
C LYS A 65 7.44 -13.00 -6.91
N GLU A 66 6.24 -12.72 -7.44
CA GLU A 66 6.09 -12.13 -8.77
C GLU A 66 6.36 -10.64 -8.73
N LYS A 67 6.87 -10.12 -9.85
CA LYS A 67 7.16 -8.68 -9.99
C LYS A 67 5.93 -7.97 -10.52
N PHE A 68 5.57 -6.89 -9.86
CA PHE A 68 4.50 -6.00 -10.26
C PHE A 68 5.06 -4.60 -10.48
N GLU A 69 4.68 -4.02 -11.61
CA GLU A 69 5.09 -2.68 -12.00
C GLU A 69 3.87 -1.78 -12.05
N ASP A 70 4.00 -0.60 -11.47
CA ASP A 70 2.95 0.39 -11.43
C ASP A 70 3.51 1.79 -11.72
N PHE A 71 2.72 2.58 -12.44
CA PHE A 71 3.05 3.94 -12.78
C PHE A 71 2.08 4.85 -12.07
N CYS A 72 2.56 5.53 -11.03
CA CYS A 72 1.77 6.57 -10.40
C CYS A 72 2.33 7.92 -10.76
N THR A 73 1.38 8.79 -10.88
CA THR A 73 1.58 10.19 -11.06
C THR A 73 1.60 10.78 -9.60
N SER A 74 2.68 11.47 -9.17
CA SER A 74 2.93 12.10 -7.84
C SER A 74 1.83 12.94 -7.19
N THR A 75 0.83 13.41 -7.93
CA THR A 75 -0.36 14.13 -7.41
C THR A 75 -1.52 13.18 -7.07
N ALA A 76 -1.45 11.91 -7.48
CA ALA A 76 -2.42 10.89 -7.12
C ALA A 76 -2.07 10.28 -5.74
N LYS A 77 -3.06 10.22 -4.84
CA LYS A 77 -2.96 9.57 -3.53
C LYS A 77 -3.51 8.14 -3.57
N ASP A 78 -3.03 7.33 -4.51
CA ASP A 78 -3.66 6.03 -4.77
C ASP A 78 -3.02 4.86 -4.01
N TYR A 79 -1.81 5.03 -3.46
CA TYR A 79 -1.13 3.92 -2.81
C TYR A 79 -1.64 3.66 -1.41
N GLN A 80 -2.23 2.49 -1.25
CA GLN A 80 -2.70 1.95 0.01
C GLN A 80 -1.55 1.25 0.74
N VAL A 81 -1.10 1.80 1.87
CA VAL A 81 -0.06 1.21 2.72
C VAL A 81 -0.75 0.42 3.83
N ARG A 82 -0.19 -0.75 4.16
CA ARG A 82 -0.72 -1.56 5.26
C ARG A 82 -0.27 -0.97 6.59
N SER A 83 -1.18 -0.71 7.53
CA SER A 83 -0.79 -0.20 8.86
C SER A 83 0.07 -1.25 9.54
N SER A 84 1.26 -0.84 9.99
CA SER A 84 2.25 -1.71 10.64
C SER A 84 1.69 -2.47 11.84
N SER A 85 0.61 -1.97 12.46
CA SER A 85 -0.11 -2.65 13.53
C SER A 85 -0.91 -3.90 13.08
N ALA A 86 -1.12 -4.09 11.78
CA ALA A 86 -1.77 -5.28 11.20
C ALA A 86 -0.80 -6.20 10.45
N ALA A 87 0.46 -5.79 10.23
CA ALA A 87 1.45 -6.57 9.49
C ALA A 87 1.92 -7.82 10.26
N ASN A 88 1.88 -7.80 11.60
CA ASN A 88 2.23 -8.94 12.44
C ASN A 88 1.04 -9.88 12.76
N LYS A 89 -0.16 -9.62 12.24
CA LYS A 89 -1.35 -10.46 12.52
C LYS A 89 -1.72 -11.43 11.40
N LEU A 90 -0.89 -11.53 10.35
CA LEU A 90 -1.09 -12.49 9.24
C LEU A 90 -0.15 -13.72 9.32
N CYS A 91 0.55 -13.92 10.45
CA CYS A 91 1.42 -15.09 10.67
C CYS A 91 1.01 -15.91 11.90
N LYS A 92 -0.27 -15.93 12.28
CA LYS A 92 -0.83 -16.92 13.21
C LYS A 92 -2.20 -17.36 12.74
#